data_AF-A0A354M818-F1
#
_entry.id   AF-A0A354M818-F1
#
_cell.length_a   1.000
_cell.length_b   1.000
_cell.length_c   1.000
_cell.angle_alpha   90.00
_cell.angle_beta   90.00
_cell.angle_gamma   90.00
#
_symmetry.space_group_name_H-M   'P 1'
#
loop_
_entity.id
_entity.type
_entity.pdbx_description
1 polymer ?
#
loop_
_entity_poly.entity_id
_entity_poly.type
_entity_poly.pdbx_seq_one_letter_code
_entity_poly.pdbx_strand_id
1 'polypeptide(L)'
;MENAEVKNTALPCGDETETAVKEDITPKNAEEIFVPVKYNREIKELKLDEAARLAQKGLKFEAIADDYEALKGIAAENGRSVTAFLSELAKNMHEKRKCELAEKCGGNAEMAEYVMKLENSNEKDNGFAELKKEFPEIKDISDLPEKVVEDSRLKGTLLLDEYLRYRRLAEREAAIAAAKQRSAENLSIGSQTDRGYGTDPEAAEFLKGLWK
;
A
#
# COMPACT_ATOMS: atom_id res chain seq x y z
N MET A 1 -23.42 41.63 -54.32
CA MET A 1 -23.27 40.39 -55.10
C MET A 1 -21.90 40.49 -55.75
N GLU A 2 -20.90 39.63 -55.61
CA GLU A 2 -20.63 38.33 -55.00
C GLU A 2 -19.09 38.31 -54.87
N ASN A 3 -18.50 37.95 -53.72
CA ASN A 3 -17.99 36.61 -53.40
C ASN A 3 -17.13 35.97 -54.50
N ALA A 4 -15.86 35.70 -54.16
CA ALA A 4 -15.23 34.37 -54.17
C ALA A 4 -14.80 33.93 -55.60
N GLU A 5 -13.82 33.09 -55.88
CA GLU A 5 -13.00 32.10 -55.19
C GLU A 5 -11.87 31.77 -56.21
N VAL A 6 -10.61 31.68 -55.80
CA VAL A 6 -9.81 30.44 -55.71
C VAL A 6 -9.73 29.63 -57.02
N LYS A 7 -8.49 29.28 -57.42
CA LYS A 7 -7.98 27.90 -57.67
C LYS A 7 -6.90 27.89 -58.75
N ASN A 8 -5.70 27.47 -58.32
CA ASN A 8 -5.01 26.25 -58.79
C ASN A 8 -4.16 26.53 -60.03
N THR A 9 -2.95 26.01 -60.24
CA THR A 9 -2.38 24.67 -60.05
C THR A 9 -0.89 24.80 -60.42
N ALA A 10 0.00 24.03 -59.78
CA ALA A 10 0.92 23.09 -60.45
C ALA A 10 2.11 22.69 -59.55
N LEU A 11 2.14 21.40 -59.21
CA LEU A 11 3.33 20.56 -58.93
C LEU A 11 4.31 20.60 -60.14
N PRO A 12 5.55 20.00 -60.16
CA PRO A 12 6.11 18.91 -59.31
C PRO A 12 7.64 18.99 -59.02
N CYS A 13 8.21 18.01 -58.28
CA CYS A 13 9.35 17.14 -58.70
C CYS A 13 9.91 16.32 -57.52
N GLY A 14 10.13 15.02 -57.78
CA GLY A 14 10.69 14.01 -56.86
C GLY A 14 12.20 14.08 -56.65
N ASP A 15 12.65 13.40 -55.59
CA ASP A 15 13.49 12.16 -55.62
C ASP A 15 15.00 12.48 -55.78
N GLU A 16 15.97 11.97 -55.03
CA GLU A 16 16.14 11.03 -53.91
C GLU A 16 17.56 11.34 -53.37
N THR A 17 17.85 11.05 -52.10
CA THR A 17 19.02 10.25 -51.70
C THR A 17 19.06 10.13 -50.18
N GLU A 18 18.83 8.91 -49.71
CA GLU A 18 19.22 8.43 -48.39
C GLU A 18 20.74 8.58 -48.20
N THR A 19 21.17 9.07 -47.05
CA THR A 19 22.36 8.54 -46.39
C THR A 19 22.15 8.61 -44.88
N ALA A 20 22.07 7.41 -44.30
CA ALA A 20 22.14 7.21 -42.87
C ALA A 20 23.48 7.71 -42.33
N VAL A 21 23.45 8.66 -41.41
CA VAL A 21 24.53 8.90 -40.46
C VAL A 21 23.91 8.90 -39.06
N LYS A 22 24.09 7.76 -38.38
CA LYS A 22 23.98 7.67 -36.93
C LYS A 22 25.13 8.49 -36.36
N GLU A 23 24.85 9.71 -35.97
CA GLU A 23 25.72 10.46 -35.08
C GLU A 23 24.98 10.65 -33.76
N ASP A 24 25.41 9.83 -32.78
CA ASP A 24 25.27 10.09 -31.35
C ASP A 24 25.95 11.43 -31.01
N ILE A 25 25.26 12.53 -31.32
CA ILE A 25 25.53 13.82 -30.72
C ILE A 25 24.66 13.86 -29.48
N THR A 26 25.21 13.41 -28.36
CA THR A 26 24.78 13.89 -27.05
C THR A 26 25.27 15.34 -26.95
N PRO A 27 24.42 16.37 -27.08
CA PRO A 27 24.84 17.72 -26.74
C PRO A 27 24.87 17.75 -25.21
N LYS A 28 26.08 17.71 -24.65
CA LYS A 28 26.38 18.11 -23.27
C LYS A 28 26.21 19.62 -23.11
N ASN A 29 24.99 20.09 -23.31
CA ASN A 29 24.50 21.36 -22.81
C ASN A 29 22.99 21.17 -22.65
N ALA A 30 22.55 20.95 -21.41
CA ALA A 30 21.12 20.87 -21.10
C ALA A 30 20.53 22.27 -21.30
N GLU A 31 20.29 22.65 -22.55
CA GLU A 31 19.45 23.80 -22.86
C GLU A 31 18.10 23.52 -22.20
N GLU A 32 17.73 24.34 -21.21
CA GLU A 32 16.46 24.19 -20.53
C GLU A 32 15.35 24.35 -21.59
N ILE A 33 14.77 23.24 -22.03
CA ILE A 33 13.68 23.26 -23.01
C ILE A 33 12.43 23.76 -22.30
N PHE A 34 11.92 24.91 -22.77
CA PHE A 34 10.69 25.51 -22.28
C PHE A 34 9.53 25.21 -23.23
N VAL A 35 8.40 24.82 -22.66
CA VAL A 35 7.14 24.53 -23.36
C VAL A 35 6.18 25.69 -23.09
N PRO A 36 5.77 26.46 -24.11
CA PRO A 36 4.80 27.53 -23.93
C PRO A 36 3.38 26.98 -23.83
N VAL A 37 2.70 27.26 -22.72
CA VAL A 37 1.31 26.85 -22.46
C VAL A 37 0.46 28.08 -22.18
N LYS A 38 -0.69 28.19 -22.85
CA LYS A 38 -1.66 29.26 -22.62
C LYS A 38 -2.69 28.84 -21.58
N TYR A 39 -2.74 29.54 -20.46
CA TYR A 39 -3.72 29.33 -19.40
C TYR A 39 -4.28 30.66 -18.91
N ASN A 40 -5.60 30.77 -18.79
CA ASN A 40 -6.28 31.99 -18.35
C ASN A 40 -5.82 33.27 -19.11
N ARG A 41 -5.66 33.15 -20.44
CA ARG A 41 -5.17 34.20 -21.35
C ARG A 41 -3.69 34.61 -21.22
N GLU A 42 -2.95 34.06 -20.27
CA GLU A 42 -1.51 34.26 -20.13
C GLU A 42 -0.75 33.12 -20.81
N ILE A 43 0.40 33.43 -21.42
CA ILE A 43 1.34 32.43 -21.93
C ILE A 43 2.40 32.22 -20.86
N LYS A 44 2.53 30.98 -20.39
CA LYS A 44 3.54 30.59 -19.41
C LYS A 44 4.51 29.61 -20.05
N GLU A 45 5.79 29.91 -19.91
CA GLU A 45 6.86 29.02 -20.33
C GLU A 45 7.18 28.06 -19.17
N LEU A 46 6.90 26.78 -19.37
CA LEU A 46 7.10 25.74 -18.36
C LEU A 46 8.33 24.91 -18.72
N LYS A 47 9.12 24.51 -17.72
CA LYS A 47 10.20 23.54 -17.94
C LYS A 47 9.61 22.19 -18.34
N LEU A 48 10.37 21.38 -19.08
CA LEU A 48 9.94 20.07 -19.57
C LEU A 48 9.38 19.16 -18.46
N ASP A 49 10.05 19.10 -17.30
CA ASP A 49 9.59 18.31 -16.15
C ASP A 49 8.26 18.80 -15.55
N GLU A 50 8.09 20.12 -15.47
CA GLU A 50 6.85 20.73 -14.96
C GLU A 50 5.70 20.53 -15.94
N ALA A 51 5.96 20.69 -17.23
CA ALA A 51 5.02 20.43 -18.30
C ALA A 51 4.57 18.97 -18.30
N ALA A 52 5.49 18.01 -18.14
CA ALA A 52 5.17 16.59 -18.06
C ALA A 52 4.26 16.27 -16.86
N ARG A 53 4.55 16.84 -15.67
CA ARG A 53 3.70 16.67 -14.49
C ARG A 53 2.30 17.25 -14.68
N LEU A 54 2.20 18.43 -15.29
CA LEU A 54 0.91 19.05 -15.57
C LEU A 54 0.12 18.32 -16.64
N ALA A 55 0.78 17.79 -17.68
CA ALA A 55 0.16 16.94 -18.69
C ALA A 55 -0.38 15.64 -18.07
N GLN A 56 0.38 15.00 -17.18
CA GLN A 56 -0.10 13.83 -16.43
C GLN A 56 -1.32 14.15 -15.56
N LYS A 57 -1.34 15.32 -14.91
CA LYS A 57 -2.52 15.78 -14.15
C LYS A 57 -3.70 16.09 -15.07
N GLY A 58 -3.44 16.66 -16.26
CA GLY A 58 -4.44 16.93 -17.29
C GLY A 58 -5.10 15.65 -17.80
N LEU A 59 -4.33 14.60 -18.10
CA LEU A 59 -4.86 13.29 -18.49
C LEU A 59 -5.73 12.67 -17.39
N LYS A 60 -5.32 12.81 -16.11
CA LYS A 60 -6.16 12.37 -14.98
C LYS A 60 -7.44 13.20 -14.86
N PHE A 61 -7.37 14.49 -15.17
CA PHE A 61 -8.55 15.35 -15.16
C PHE A 61 -9.50 15.01 -16.31
N GLU A 62 -8.99 14.73 -17.51
CA GLU A 62 -9.77 14.30 -18.67
C GLU A 62 -10.56 13.03 -18.36
N ALA A 63 -9.97 12.08 -17.63
CA ALA A 63 -10.65 10.87 -17.18
C ALA A 63 -11.83 11.12 -16.21
N ILE A 64 -11.87 12.25 -15.51
CA ILE A 64 -12.93 12.62 -14.55
C ILE A 64 -13.72 13.87 -14.99
N ALA A 65 -13.48 14.37 -16.21
CA ALA A 65 -14.00 15.66 -16.64
C ALA A 65 -15.54 15.64 -16.69
N ASP A 66 -16.10 14.57 -17.24
CA ASP A 66 -17.56 14.36 -17.32
C ASP A 66 -18.20 14.33 -15.93
N ASP A 67 -17.59 13.63 -14.96
CA ASP A 67 -18.05 13.58 -13.58
C ASP A 67 -17.98 14.95 -12.90
N TYR A 68 -16.91 15.72 -13.18
CA TYR A 68 -16.75 17.07 -12.65
C TYR A 68 -17.79 18.03 -13.25
N GLU A 69 -18.10 17.91 -14.53
CA GLU A 69 -19.17 18.69 -15.18
C GLU A 69 -20.55 18.35 -14.62
N ALA A 70 -20.83 17.06 -14.42
CA ALA A 70 -22.06 16.60 -13.76
C ALA A 70 -22.18 17.16 -12.34
N LEU A 71 -21.11 17.08 -11.54
CA LEU A 71 -21.05 17.65 -10.19
C LEU A 71 -21.26 19.18 -10.20
N LYS A 72 -20.68 19.87 -11.19
CA LYS A 72 -20.87 21.31 -11.38
C LYS A 72 -22.32 21.64 -11.75
N GLY A 73 -22.97 20.82 -12.58
CA GLY A 73 -24.39 20.93 -12.89
C GLY A 73 -25.25 20.81 -11.63
N ILE A 74 -25.05 19.75 -10.85
CA ILE A 74 -25.78 19.52 -9.58
C ILE A 74 -25.52 20.67 -8.60
N ALA A 75 -24.29 21.14 -8.47
CA ALA A 75 -23.97 22.26 -7.59
C ALA A 75 -24.68 23.55 -8.05
N ALA A 76 -24.73 23.81 -9.35
CA ALA A 76 -25.42 24.95 -9.94
C ALA A 76 -26.95 24.87 -9.75
N GLU A 77 -27.55 23.69 -9.89
CA GLU A 77 -28.97 23.45 -9.56
C GLU A 77 -29.28 23.78 -8.10
N ASN A 78 -28.36 23.46 -7.19
CA ASN A 78 -28.44 23.82 -5.78
C ASN A 78 -28.02 25.28 -5.50
N GLY A 79 -27.69 26.07 -6.52
CA GLY A 79 -27.30 27.48 -6.41
C GLY A 79 -25.96 27.72 -5.71
N ARG A 80 -25.07 26.73 -5.68
CA ARG A 80 -23.82 26.77 -4.90
C ARG A 80 -22.61 26.42 -5.77
N SER A 81 -21.41 26.81 -5.31
CA SER A 81 -20.18 26.34 -5.94
C SER A 81 -19.97 24.86 -5.65
N VAL A 82 -19.20 24.16 -6.50
CA VAL A 82 -18.84 22.75 -6.29
C VAL A 82 -18.24 22.53 -4.89
N THR A 83 -17.36 23.42 -4.45
CA THR A 83 -16.74 23.35 -3.13
C THR A 83 -17.73 23.53 -1.99
N ALA A 84 -18.64 24.51 -2.10
CA ALA A 84 -19.68 24.73 -1.10
C ALA A 84 -20.64 23.53 -1.03
N PHE A 85 -21.08 23.02 -2.18
CA PHE A 85 -21.95 21.85 -2.27
C PHE A 85 -21.33 20.61 -1.62
N LEU A 86 -20.05 20.31 -1.90
CA LEU A 86 -19.34 19.21 -1.27
C LEU A 86 -19.24 19.37 0.26
N SER A 87 -18.96 20.60 0.73
CA SER A 87 -18.87 20.86 2.17
C SER A 87 -20.20 20.67 2.89
N GLU A 88 -21.31 20.99 2.24
CA GLU A 88 -22.65 20.80 2.79
C GLU A 88 -23.13 19.38 2.68
N LEU A 89 -22.79 18.67 1.60
CA LEU A 89 -23.02 17.25 1.50
C LEU A 89 -22.33 16.53 2.67
N ALA A 90 -21.07 16.87 2.95
CA ALA A 90 -20.36 16.34 4.11
C ALA A 90 -21.08 16.66 5.43
N LYS A 91 -21.50 17.92 5.64
CA LYS A 91 -22.28 18.32 6.84
C LYS A 91 -23.60 17.56 6.96
N ASN A 92 -24.36 17.46 5.88
CA ASN A 92 -25.65 16.75 5.84
C ASN A 92 -25.47 15.26 6.17
N MET A 93 -24.41 14.63 5.65
CA MET A 93 -24.09 13.24 5.98
C MET A 93 -23.71 13.08 7.46
N HIS A 94 -22.89 14.00 7.99
CA HIS A 94 -22.55 14.03 9.41
C HIS A 94 -23.76 14.25 10.32
N GLU A 95 -24.66 15.16 9.95
CA GLU A 95 -25.89 15.45 10.70
C GLU A 95 -26.87 14.27 10.67
N LYS A 96 -27.08 13.65 9.50
CA LYS A 96 -27.88 12.42 9.37
C LYS A 96 -27.33 11.32 10.27
N ARG A 97 -26.01 11.09 10.23
CA ARG A 97 -25.35 10.09 11.07
C ARG A 97 -25.50 10.41 12.56
N LYS A 98 -25.38 11.68 12.95
CA LYS A 98 -25.60 12.13 14.33
C LYS A 98 -27.04 11.88 14.78
N CYS A 99 -28.04 12.16 13.94
CA CYS A 99 -29.44 11.88 14.24
C CYS A 99 -29.71 10.38 14.39
N GLU A 100 -29.21 9.54 13.48
CA GLU A 100 -29.32 8.08 13.57
C GLU A 100 -28.69 7.53 14.87
N LEU A 101 -27.52 8.06 15.24
CA LEU A 101 -26.85 7.69 16.49
C LEU A 101 -27.63 8.16 17.70
N ALA A 102 -28.19 9.37 17.68
CA ALA A 102 -29.04 9.86 18.76
C ALA A 102 -30.29 9.00 18.95
N GLU A 103 -30.94 8.58 17.86
CA GLU A 103 -32.08 7.65 17.91
C GLU A 103 -31.67 6.29 18.50
N LYS A 104 -30.54 5.73 18.06
CA LYS A 104 -30.02 4.45 18.59
C LYS A 104 -29.58 4.54 20.05
N CYS A 105 -29.11 5.70 20.49
CA CYS A 105 -28.73 5.98 21.87
C CYS A 105 -29.91 6.41 22.76
N GLY A 106 -31.16 6.25 22.29
CA GLY A 106 -32.36 6.56 23.08
C GLY A 106 -32.55 8.06 23.36
N GLY A 107 -32.06 8.92 22.47
CA GLY A 107 -32.12 10.38 22.60
C GLY A 107 -30.95 10.98 23.40
N ASN A 108 -29.99 10.18 23.84
CA ASN A 108 -28.80 10.71 24.54
C ASN A 108 -27.81 11.31 23.53
N ALA A 109 -27.83 12.63 23.40
CA ALA A 109 -26.96 13.39 22.51
C ALA A 109 -25.46 13.26 22.86
N GLU A 110 -25.11 13.13 24.13
CA GLU A 110 -23.70 12.99 24.57
C GLU A 110 -23.12 11.65 24.13
N MET A 111 -23.92 10.58 24.25
CA MET A 111 -23.51 9.25 23.77
C MET A 111 -23.43 9.18 22.25
N ALA A 112 -24.36 9.82 21.54
CA ALA A 112 -24.28 9.91 20.09
C ALA A 112 -23.02 10.64 19.62
N GLU A 113 -22.64 11.74 20.27
CA GLU A 113 -21.39 12.45 19.97
C GLU A 113 -20.15 11.64 20.34
N TYR A 114 -20.18 10.90 21.45
CA TYR A 114 -19.08 10.03 21.86
C TYR A 114 -18.87 8.89 20.86
N VAL A 115 -19.95 8.21 20.46
CA VAL A 115 -19.89 7.15 19.45
C VAL A 115 -19.41 7.70 18.11
N MET A 116 -19.89 8.88 17.69
CA MET A 116 -19.44 9.53 16.46
C MET A 116 -17.95 9.90 16.51
N LYS A 117 -17.43 10.34 17.65
CA LYS A 117 -15.98 10.59 17.85
C LYS A 117 -15.18 9.30 17.76
N LEU A 118 -15.68 8.20 18.34
CA LEU A 118 -15.05 6.88 18.26
C LEU A 118 -15.04 6.33 16.84
N GLU A 119 -16.13 6.45 16.08
CA GLU A 119 -16.18 6.07 14.66
C GLU A 119 -15.12 6.86 13.87
N ASN A 120 -15.08 8.18 14.04
CA ASN A 120 -14.13 9.05 13.35
C ASN A 120 -12.66 8.82 13.76
N SER A 121 -12.39 8.39 15.01
CA SER A 121 -11.03 8.06 15.46
C SER A 121 -10.59 6.69 14.96
N ASN A 122 -11.48 5.70 14.98
CA ASN A 122 -11.18 4.35 14.48
C ASN A 122 -10.92 4.34 12.96
N GLU A 123 -11.62 5.17 12.18
CA GLU A 123 -11.34 5.29 10.74
C GLU A 123 -9.95 5.85 10.42
N LYS A 124 -9.39 6.66 11.32
CA LYS A 124 -8.10 7.34 11.10
C LYS A 124 -6.93 6.56 11.69
N ASP A 125 -7.16 5.86 12.80
CA ASP A 125 -6.13 5.17 13.56
C ASP A 125 -6.40 3.67 13.57
N ASN A 126 -6.08 2.98 12.47
CA ASN A 126 -6.00 1.51 12.44
C ASN A 126 -4.88 0.95 13.37
N GLY A 127 -4.32 1.76 14.28
CA GLY A 127 -3.17 1.41 15.12
C GLY A 127 -1.82 1.41 14.38
N PHE A 128 -1.77 1.70 13.07
CA PHE A 128 -0.52 1.68 12.30
C PHE A 128 0.46 2.77 12.75
N ALA A 129 -0.04 3.94 13.17
CA ALA A 129 0.80 5.01 13.72
C ALA A 129 1.51 4.58 15.02
N GLU A 130 0.79 3.87 15.89
CA GLU A 130 1.36 3.31 17.13
C GLU A 130 2.36 2.20 16.82
N LEU A 131 2.03 1.34 15.86
CA LEU A 131 2.92 0.28 15.40
C LEU A 131 4.24 0.82 14.84
N LYS A 132 4.20 1.89 14.04
CA LYS A 132 5.41 2.55 13.52
C LYS A 132 6.24 3.21 14.61
N LYS A 133 5.60 3.66 15.70
CA LYS A 133 6.27 4.26 16.85
C LYS A 133 7.02 3.21 17.69
N GLU A 134 6.43 2.03 17.89
CA GLU A 134 7.06 0.93 18.64
C GLU A 134 8.05 0.12 17.77
N PHE A 135 7.74 -0.05 16.49
CA PHE A 135 8.52 -0.82 15.53
C PHE A 135 8.85 0.03 14.30
N PRO A 136 9.87 0.91 14.37
CA PRO A 136 10.27 1.76 13.26
C PRO A 136 10.83 0.99 12.06
N GLU A 137 11.10 -0.31 12.22
CA GLU A 137 11.49 -1.23 11.15
C GLU A 137 10.35 -1.45 10.14
N ILE A 138 9.10 -1.37 10.59
CA ILE A 138 7.90 -1.52 9.75
C ILE A 138 7.55 -0.14 9.17
N LYS A 139 7.77 0.05 7.87
CA LYS A 139 7.55 1.33 7.20
C LYS A 139 6.15 1.44 6.64
N ASP A 140 5.67 0.34 6.07
CA ASP A 140 4.39 0.22 5.37
C ASP A 140 3.60 -1.03 5.82
N ILE A 141 2.29 -1.04 5.53
CA ILE A 141 1.40 -2.17 5.88
C ILE A 141 1.83 -3.47 5.18
N SER A 142 2.52 -3.37 4.04
CA SER A 142 3.06 -4.51 3.30
C SER A 142 4.23 -5.22 3.99
N ASP A 143 4.91 -4.56 4.93
CA ASP A 143 5.97 -5.21 5.72
C ASP A 143 5.39 -6.12 6.82
N LEU A 144 4.08 -6.04 7.07
CA LEU A 144 3.39 -6.87 8.05
C LEU A 144 3.01 -8.24 7.47
N PRO A 145 3.05 -9.30 8.30
CA PRO A 145 2.49 -10.59 7.93
C PRO A 145 1.00 -10.46 7.57
N GLU A 146 0.58 -11.07 6.45
CA GLU A 146 -0.82 -11.01 5.96
C GLU A 146 -1.83 -11.42 7.04
N LYS A 147 -1.50 -12.46 7.83
CA LYS A 147 -2.31 -12.94 8.95
C LYS A 147 -2.66 -11.85 9.96
N VAL A 148 -1.75 -10.91 10.22
CA VAL A 148 -1.97 -9.82 11.19
C VAL A 148 -3.00 -8.83 10.64
N VAL A 149 -2.93 -8.52 9.35
CA VAL A 149 -3.87 -7.61 8.69
C VAL A 149 -5.25 -8.23 8.58
N GLU A 150 -5.33 -9.52 8.23
CA GLU A 150 -6.59 -10.27 8.18
C GLU A 150 -7.23 -10.38 9.56
N ASP A 151 -6.48 -10.80 10.58
CA ASP A 151 -6.99 -10.96 11.93
C ASP A 151 -7.46 -9.64 12.53
N SER A 152 -6.74 -8.54 12.29
CA SER A 152 -7.14 -7.20 12.72
C SER A 152 -8.48 -6.80 12.09
N ARG A 153 -8.68 -7.07 10.80
CA ARG A 153 -9.94 -6.79 10.10
C ARG A 153 -11.09 -7.67 10.59
N LEU A 154 -10.84 -8.96 10.79
CA LEU A 154 -11.87 -9.93 11.20
C LEU A 154 -12.28 -9.74 12.66
N LYS A 155 -11.33 -9.48 13.56
CA LYS A 155 -11.56 -9.34 15.00
C LYS A 155 -11.88 -7.89 15.39
N GLY A 156 -11.61 -6.92 14.52
CA GLY A 156 -11.75 -5.49 14.81
C GLY A 156 -10.75 -4.99 15.86
N THR A 157 -9.59 -5.63 15.98
CA THR A 157 -8.52 -5.28 16.92
C THR A 157 -7.47 -4.39 16.25
N LEU A 158 -6.76 -3.58 17.04
CA LEU A 158 -5.70 -2.70 16.54
C LEU A 158 -4.54 -3.51 15.92
N LEU A 159 -3.94 -3.00 14.83
CA LEU A 159 -2.82 -3.66 14.15
C LEU A 159 -1.63 -3.96 15.08
N LEU A 160 -1.35 -3.05 16.02
CA LEU A 160 -0.28 -3.23 17.00
C LEU A 160 -0.52 -4.46 17.89
N ASP A 161 -1.73 -4.64 18.42
CA ASP A 161 -2.05 -5.76 19.30
C ASP A 161 -1.92 -7.11 18.57
N GLU A 162 -2.47 -7.22 17.36
CA GLU A 162 -2.33 -8.47 16.58
C GLU A 162 -0.89 -8.73 16.16
N TYR A 163 -0.10 -7.70 15.85
CA TYR A 163 1.33 -7.88 15.55
C TYR A 163 2.11 -8.41 16.76
N LEU A 164 1.84 -7.88 17.96
CA LEU A 164 2.46 -8.37 19.20
C LEU A 164 2.06 -9.81 19.50
N ARG A 165 0.78 -10.17 19.29
CA ARG A 165 0.30 -11.56 19.42
C ARG A 165 0.99 -12.49 18.43
N TYR A 166 1.12 -12.08 17.17
CA TYR A 166 1.82 -12.83 16.14
C TYR A 166 3.28 -13.09 16.52
N ARG A 167 3.99 -12.06 16.97
CA ARG A 167 5.39 -12.19 17.42
C ARG A 167 5.52 -13.16 18.59
N ARG A 168 4.64 -13.06 19.59
CA ARG A 168 4.63 -13.97 20.75
C ARG A 168 4.35 -15.42 20.32
N LEU A 169 3.47 -15.63 19.34
CA LEU A 169 3.20 -16.95 18.79
C LEU A 169 4.42 -17.51 18.05
N ALA A 170 5.05 -16.70 17.19
CA ALA A 170 6.27 -17.08 16.48
C ALA A 170 7.41 -17.46 17.44
N GLU A 171 7.61 -16.67 18.50
CA GLU A 171 8.59 -16.97 19.55
C GLU A 171 8.26 -18.27 20.30
N ARG A 172 6.98 -18.51 20.60
CA ARG A 172 6.52 -19.74 21.26
C ARG A 172 6.73 -20.97 20.37
N GLU A 173 6.40 -20.86 19.08
CA GLU A 173 6.61 -21.94 18.11
C GLU A 173 8.10 -22.25 17.93
N ALA A 174 8.94 -21.22 17.82
CA ALA A 174 10.39 -21.37 17.75
C ALA A 174 10.95 -22.03 19.02
N ALA A 175 10.47 -21.65 20.21
CA ALA A 175 10.88 -22.26 21.47
C ALA A 175 10.46 -23.74 21.55
N ILE A 176 9.25 -24.08 21.10
CA ILE A 176 8.77 -25.46 21.03
C ILE A 176 9.60 -26.27 20.03
N ALA A 177 9.92 -25.72 18.86
CA ALA A 177 10.76 -26.37 17.86
C ALA A 177 12.18 -26.61 18.39
N ALA A 178 12.78 -25.61 19.04
CA ALA A 178 14.09 -25.73 19.67
C ALA A 178 14.08 -26.76 20.82
N ALA A 179 13.03 -26.80 21.65
CA ALA A 179 12.88 -27.80 22.69
C ALA A 179 12.75 -29.21 22.11
N LYS A 180 11.98 -29.38 21.03
CA LYS A 180 11.87 -30.64 20.29
C LYS A 180 13.22 -31.07 19.71
N GLN A 181 13.95 -30.16 19.08
CA GLN A 181 15.30 -30.42 18.55
C GLN A 181 16.25 -30.83 19.67
N ARG A 182 16.33 -30.08 20.77
CA ARG A 182 17.16 -30.44 21.94
C ARG A 182 16.78 -31.78 22.54
N SER A 183 15.49 -32.08 22.62
CA SER A 183 15.02 -33.39 23.11
C SER A 183 15.44 -34.53 22.17
N ALA A 184 15.37 -34.31 20.85
CA ALA A 184 15.81 -35.26 19.85
C ALA A 184 17.34 -35.44 19.87
N GLU A 185 18.10 -34.34 20.02
CA GLU A 185 19.55 -34.35 20.16
C GLU A 185 19.97 -35.11 21.43
N ASN A 186 19.36 -34.82 22.58
CA ASN A 186 19.64 -35.53 23.83
C ASN A 186 19.32 -37.04 23.73
N LEU A 187 18.23 -37.40 23.06
CA LEU A 187 17.88 -38.81 22.79
C LEU A 187 18.79 -39.45 21.74
N SER A 188 19.37 -38.65 20.84
CA SER A 188 20.35 -39.11 19.84
C SER A 188 21.77 -39.21 20.40
N ILE A 189 22.09 -38.47 21.46
CA ILE A 189 23.44 -38.35 22.04
C ILE A 189 23.63 -39.26 23.29
N GLY A 190 22.56 -39.70 23.96
CA GLY A 190 22.62 -40.79 24.95
C GLY A 190 21.95 -42.06 24.40
N SER A 191 22.47 -43.29 24.47
CA SER A 191 23.54 -43.90 25.26
C SER A 191 24.23 -44.93 24.36
N GLN A 192 25.44 -44.62 23.89
CA GLN A 192 26.40 -45.62 23.40
C GLN A 192 27.53 -45.85 24.42
N THR A 193 27.34 -45.42 25.67
CA THR A 193 28.19 -45.85 26.76
C THR A 193 27.78 -47.25 27.16
N ASP A 194 28.54 -48.19 26.61
CA ASP A 194 28.82 -49.50 27.16
C ASP A 194 27.55 -50.25 27.60
N ARG A 195 26.99 -51.05 26.68
CA ARG A 195 26.36 -52.29 27.11
C ARG A 195 27.47 -53.05 27.82
N GLY A 196 27.59 -52.81 29.12
CA GLY A 196 28.41 -53.61 30.00
C GLY A 196 28.07 -55.04 29.61
N TYR A 197 29.06 -55.73 29.04
CA TYR A 197 29.04 -57.15 28.88
C TYR A 197 28.68 -57.67 30.28
N GLY A 198 27.41 -57.99 30.51
CA GLY A 198 27.06 -58.96 31.50
C GLY A 198 27.89 -60.15 31.07
N THR A 199 28.93 -60.47 31.83
CA THR A 199 29.66 -61.72 31.67
C THR A 199 28.61 -62.81 31.78
N ASP A 200 28.14 -63.30 30.64
CA ASP A 200 27.31 -64.48 30.58
C ASP A 200 28.08 -65.57 31.35
N PRO A 201 27.46 -66.22 32.35
CA PRO A 201 28.15 -67.20 33.18
C PRO A 201 28.77 -68.33 32.34
N GLU A 202 28.16 -68.65 31.21
CA GLU A 202 28.69 -69.59 30.21
C GLU A 202 30.00 -69.13 29.56
N ALA A 203 30.14 -67.82 29.25
CA ALA A 203 31.37 -67.27 28.68
C ALA A 203 32.51 -67.24 29.69
N ALA A 204 32.19 -67.07 30.98
CA ALA A 204 33.17 -67.14 32.07
C ALA A 204 33.66 -68.57 32.34
N GLU A 205 32.80 -69.58 32.17
CA GLU A 205 33.18 -71.00 32.27
C GLU A 205 34.01 -71.47 31.06
N PHE A 206 33.65 -71.02 29.85
CA PHE A 206 34.42 -71.31 28.64
C PHE A 206 35.87 -70.81 28.75
N LEU A 207 36.06 -69.58 29.25
CA LEU A 207 37.39 -69.01 29.46
C LEU A 207 38.20 -69.77 30.52
N LYS A 208 37.58 -70.27 31.60
CA LYS A 208 38.29 -71.11 32.59
C LYS A 208 38.77 -72.45 32.02
N GLY A 209 38.09 -73.01 31.02
CA GLY A 209 38.50 -74.24 30.34
C GLY A 209 39.69 -74.08 29.39
N LEU A 210 39.99 -72.85 28.95
CA LEU A 210 41.09 -72.56 28.02
C LEU A 210 42.46 -72.42 28.70
N TRP A 211 42.48 -72.25 30.03
CA TRP A 211 43.71 -72.15 30.82
C TRP A 211 43.90 -73.43 31.64
N LYS A 212 44.15 -74.54 30.94
CA LYS A 212 44.59 -75.79 31.55
C LYS A 212 45.74 -76.41 30.77
#